data_AF-A0A9Q3DEL5-F1
#
_entry.id   AF-A0A9Q3DEL5-F1
#
_cell.length_a   1.000
_cell.length_b   1.000
_cell.length_c   1.000
_cell.angle_alpha   90.00
_cell.angle_beta   90.00
_cell.angle_gamma   90.00
#
_symmetry.space_group_name_H-M   'P 1'
#
loop_
_entity.id
_entity.type
_entity.pdbx_description
1 polymer ?
#
loop_
_entity_poly.entity_id
_entity_poly.type
_entity_poly.pdbx_seq_one_letter_code
_entity_poly.pdbx_strand_id
1 'polypeptide(L)'
;MPTPHTQHPSSGSVEIPSFDADYIPTSEIPSELDISALSDHQIKGEALEHLQQPISDMIIPSSWTRVPHKMGSPSHGSLKAAEWALLYKVYSPFLMLSQHMLLDEHKSANTQRNMGQSEEIANELTKNTFHLINAINISTSWTVSMDDVTSFAEHWKTFHLSNQHVFPKHKSKPNHHFADHIPKLFQR
;
A
#
# COMPACT_ATOMS: atom_id res chain seq x y z
N MET A 1 34.84 -59.78 -14.57
CA MET A 1 34.27 -59.09 -13.39
C MET A 1 33.18 -58.13 -13.88
N PRO A 2 31.89 -58.39 -13.59
CA PRO A 2 30.81 -57.50 -13.95
C PRO A 2 30.48 -56.52 -12.82
N THR A 3 30.25 -55.26 -13.18
CA THR A 3 29.83 -54.15 -12.33
C THR A 3 28.44 -54.38 -11.68
N PRO A 4 28.19 -53.92 -10.44
CA PRO A 4 26.88 -54.04 -9.83
C PRO A 4 25.92 -52.97 -10.35
N HIS A 5 24.73 -53.40 -10.77
CA HIS A 5 23.58 -52.54 -11.03
C HIS A 5 23.03 -52.00 -9.70
N THR A 6 23.13 -50.70 -9.48
CA THR A 6 22.39 -50.03 -8.40
C THR A 6 20.97 -49.74 -8.88
N GLN A 7 19.99 -50.40 -8.27
CA GLN A 7 18.58 -50.12 -8.45
C GLN A 7 18.25 -48.73 -7.86
N HIS A 8 17.71 -47.84 -8.70
CA HIS A 8 17.10 -46.59 -8.25
C HIS A 8 15.73 -46.91 -7.62
N PRO A 9 15.43 -46.46 -6.39
CA PRO A 9 14.09 -46.61 -5.85
C PRO A 9 13.11 -45.64 -6.53
N SER A 10 12.01 -46.26 -6.96
CA SER A 10 10.71 -45.76 -7.39
C SER A 10 10.27 -44.39 -6.86
N SER A 11 9.68 -43.61 -7.77
CA SER A 11 8.78 -42.47 -7.60
C SER A 11 8.10 -42.37 -6.23
N GLY A 12 8.41 -41.30 -5.52
CA GLY A 12 7.46 -40.59 -4.68
C GLY A 12 7.24 -39.21 -5.29
N SER A 13 6.21 -39.07 -6.13
CA SER A 13 5.71 -37.76 -6.52
C SER A 13 5.25 -37.07 -5.24
N VAL A 14 6.03 -36.07 -4.79
CA VAL A 14 5.56 -35.14 -3.77
C VAL A 14 4.46 -34.32 -4.44
N GLU A 15 3.22 -34.74 -4.27
CA GLU A 15 2.09 -33.85 -4.49
C GLU A 15 2.26 -32.68 -3.51
N ILE A 16 2.56 -31.50 -4.04
CA ILE A 16 2.40 -30.25 -3.34
C ILE A 16 1.01 -29.72 -3.74
N PRO A 17 -0.07 -30.01 -3.00
CA PRO A 17 -1.28 -29.22 -3.14
C PRO A 17 -1.09 -27.99 -2.26
N SER A 18 -0.52 -26.94 -2.82
CA SER A 18 -0.84 -25.58 -2.35
C SER A 18 -1.31 -24.76 -3.54
N PHE A 19 -2.39 -25.22 -4.17
CA PHE A 19 -3.32 -24.25 -4.71
C PHE A 19 -3.89 -23.53 -3.50
N ASP A 20 -3.31 -22.38 -3.19
CA ASP A 20 -3.88 -21.40 -2.29
C ASP A 20 -5.34 -21.23 -2.69
N ALA A 21 -6.26 -21.56 -1.78
CA ALA A 21 -7.69 -21.55 -2.05
C ALA A 21 -8.19 -20.14 -2.45
N ASP A 22 -7.39 -19.12 -2.16
CA ASP A 22 -7.65 -17.73 -2.47
C ASP A 22 -6.83 -17.22 -3.67
N TYR A 23 -6.07 -18.09 -4.35
CA TYR A 23 -5.38 -17.74 -5.60
C TYR A 23 -6.40 -17.61 -6.73
N ILE A 24 -6.71 -16.38 -7.09
CA ILE A 24 -7.46 -16.04 -8.30
C ILE A 24 -6.44 -15.83 -9.43
N PRO A 25 -6.44 -16.68 -10.48
CA PRO A 25 -5.59 -16.47 -11.65
C PRO A 25 -5.72 -15.06 -12.21
N THR A 26 -4.64 -14.45 -12.70
CA THR A 26 -4.69 -13.10 -13.31
C THR A 26 -5.65 -12.99 -14.50
N SER A 27 -6.02 -14.12 -15.12
CA SER A 27 -7.05 -14.21 -16.16
C SER A 27 -8.49 -14.10 -15.62
N GLU A 28 -8.67 -14.26 -14.32
CA GLU A 28 -9.96 -14.20 -13.60
C GLU A 28 -10.11 -12.93 -12.77
N ILE A 29 -9.06 -12.09 -12.66
CA ILE A 29 -9.23 -10.70 -12.20
C ILE A 29 -10.11 -10.02 -13.25
N PRO A 30 -11.33 -9.59 -12.91
CA PRO A 30 -12.15 -8.86 -13.86
C PRO A 30 -11.33 -7.65 -14.33
N SER A 31 -11.23 -7.45 -15.64
CA SER A 31 -10.54 -6.31 -16.27
C SER A 31 -11.04 -4.96 -15.76
N GLU A 32 -12.18 -4.95 -15.08
CA GLU A 32 -12.70 -3.86 -14.29
C GLU A 32 -12.83 -4.34 -12.84
N LEU A 33 -11.89 -3.94 -11.98
CA LEU A 33 -12.17 -3.89 -10.54
C LEU A 33 -13.53 -3.22 -10.36
N ASP A 34 -14.47 -3.85 -9.66
CA ASP A 34 -15.75 -3.21 -9.36
C ASP A 34 -15.51 -2.01 -8.43
N ILE A 35 -15.31 -0.84 -9.06
CA ILE A 35 -15.01 0.45 -8.43
C ILE A 35 -16.26 1.01 -7.74
N SER A 36 -17.45 0.44 -7.99
CA SER A 36 -18.70 0.92 -7.38
C SER A 36 -18.70 0.71 -5.86
N ALA A 37 -18.01 -0.33 -5.39
CA ALA A 37 -17.77 -0.59 -3.97
C ALA A 37 -16.86 0.45 -3.29
N LEU A 38 -16.15 1.31 -4.06
CA LEU A 38 -15.34 2.40 -3.52
C LEU A 38 -16.13 3.72 -3.34
N SER A 39 -17.41 3.76 -3.75
CA SER A 39 -18.20 5.00 -3.83
C SER A 39 -18.31 5.77 -2.52
N ASP A 40 -18.38 5.07 -1.38
CA ASP A 40 -18.54 5.69 -0.05
C ASP A 40 -17.33 6.58 0.36
N HIS A 41 -16.15 6.38 -0.24
CA HIS A 41 -14.91 7.12 0.11
C HIS A 41 -14.16 7.66 -1.11
N GLN A 42 -14.85 7.84 -2.24
CA GLN A 42 -14.23 8.42 -3.44
C GLN A 42 -13.89 9.91 -3.22
N ILE A 43 -12.61 10.23 -3.35
CA ILE A 43 -12.13 11.62 -3.39
C ILE A 43 -12.46 12.19 -4.77
N LYS A 44 -13.31 13.24 -4.83
CA LYS A 44 -13.80 13.88 -6.06
C LYS A 44 -13.86 15.38 -5.93
N GLY A 45 -13.98 16.06 -7.08
CA GLY A 45 -14.20 17.51 -7.16
C GLY A 45 -13.12 18.29 -6.40
N GLU A 46 -13.55 19.23 -5.59
CA GLU A 46 -12.67 20.11 -4.80
C GLU A 46 -11.68 19.33 -3.93
N ALA A 47 -12.08 18.21 -3.31
CA ALA A 47 -11.18 17.41 -2.48
C ALA A 47 -10.05 16.76 -3.30
N LEU A 48 -10.32 16.39 -4.55
CA LEU A 48 -9.30 15.86 -5.46
C LEU A 48 -8.36 16.97 -5.93
N GLU A 49 -8.89 18.16 -6.22
CA GLU A 49 -8.09 19.33 -6.62
C GLU A 49 -7.13 19.75 -5.49
N HIS A 50 -7.58 19.73 -4.24
CA HIS A 50 -6.73 19.98 -3.06
C HIS A 50 -5.58 18.98 -2.92
N LEU A 51 -5.71 17.75 -3.43
CA LEU A 51 -4.63 16.77 -3.47
C LEU A 51 -3.71 16.98 -4.68
N GLN A 52 -4.27 17.31 -5.83
CA GLN A 52 -3.52 17.47 -7.09
C GLN A 52 -2.65 18.73 -7.12
N GLN A 53 -3.11 19.81 -6.47
CA GLN A 53 -2.41 21.09 -6.50
C GLN A 53 -1.00 21.00 -5.87
N PRO A 54 -0.84 20.52 -4.62
CA PRO A 54 0.50 20.47 -4.02
C PRO A 54 1.41 19.42 -4.69
N ILE A 55 0.84 18.35 -5.27
CA ILE A 55 1.59 17.39 -6.10
C ILE A 55 2.17 18.07 -7.34
N SER A 56 1.41 18.99 -7.94
CA SER A 56 1.85 19.75 -9.11
C SER A 56 2.92 20.77 -8.76
N ASP A 57 2.81 21.39 -7.58
CA ASP A 57 3.75 22.41 -7.11
C ASP A 57 5.04 21.80 -6.57
N MET A 58 5.07 20.51 -6.23
CA MET A 58 6.26 19.85 -5.70
C MET A 58 7.37 19.74 -6.76
N ILE A 59 8.52 20.31 -6.43
CA ILE A 59 9.75 20.23 -7.22
C ILE A 59 10.51 18.97 -6.80
N ILE A 60 10.65 18.03 -7.73
CA ILE A 60 11.45 16.81 -7.58
C ILE A 60 12.59 16.80 -8.59
N PRO A 61 13.66 16.02 -8.36
CA PRO A 61 14.73 15.86 -9.34
C PRO A 61 14.19 15.45 -10.71
N SER A 62 14.73 16.05 -11.78
CA SER A 62 14.28 15.79 -13.16
C SER A 62 14.50 14.34 -13.63
N SER A 63 15.39 13.61 -12.95
CA SER A 63 15.67 12.20 -13.23
C SER A 63 14.65 11.24 -12.64
N TRP A 64 13.70 11.71 -11.82
CA TRP A 64 12.71 10.86 -11.16
C TRP A 64 11.42 10.77 -11.96
N THR A 65 10.79 9.60 -11.95
CA THR A 65 9.45 9.39 -12.53
C THR A 65 8.43 10.27 -11.81
N ARG A 66 7.75 11.18 -12.50
CA ARG A 66 6.77 12.09 -11.87
C ARG A 66 5.37 11.45 -11.79
N VAL A 67 4.69 11.65 -10.67
CA VAL A 67 3.25 11.33 -10.56
C VAL A 67 2.46 12.30 -11.44
N PRO A 68 1.51 11.84 -12.26
CA PRO A 68 0.74 12.72 -13.12
C PRO A 68 0.01 13.82 -12.33
N HIS A 69 0.08 15.05 -12.83
CA HIS A 69 -0.52 16.24 -12.21
C HIS A 69 -2.02 16.09 -11.93
N LYS A 70 -2.73 15.38 -12.81
CA LYS A 70 -4.17 15.13 -12.69
C LYS A 70 -4.47 13.68 -12.31
N MET A 71 -3.67 13.10 -11.41
CA MET A 71 -3.91 11.74 -10.92
C MET A 71 -5.31 11.60 -10.32
N GLY A 72 -5.95 10.47 -10.54
CA GLY A 72 -7.34 10.24 -10.10
C GLY A 72 -8.40 10.90 -11.00
N SER A 73 -8.01 11.72 -11.99
CA SER A 73 -8.93 12.16 -13.04
C SER A 73 -9.12 11.06 -14.10
N PRO A 74 -10.33 10.88 -14.66
CA PRO A 74 -10.61 9.86 -15.67
C PRO A 74 -9.68 9.93 -16.90
N SER A 75 -9.20 11.13 -17.23
CA SER A 75 -8.34 11.38 -18.41
C SER A 75 -6.91 10.85 -18.30
N HIS A 76 -6.41 10.56 -17.10
CA HIS A 76 -5.02 10.16 -16.88
C HIS A 76 -4.83 8.66 -16.65
N GLY A 77 -5.92 7.89 -16.56
CA GLY A 77 -5.86 6.45 -16.36
C GLY A 77 -5.23 6.05 -15.02
N SER A 78 -4.75 4.81 -14.95
CA SER A 78 -4.11 4.24 -13.75
C SER A 78 -2.62 4.60 -13.66
N LEU A 79 -2.13 4.72 -12.42
CA LEU A 79 -0.71 4.93 -12.16
C LEU A 79 0.10 3.65 -12.42
N LYS A 80 1.32 3.84 -12.93
CA LYS A 80 2.32 2.79 -13.06
C LYS A 80 2.96 2.48 -11.71
N ALA A 81 3.60 1.32 -11.59
CA ALA A 81 4.25 0.90 -10.35
C ALA A 81 5.26 1.92 -9.79
N ALA A 82 6.09 2.51 -10.65
CA ALA A 82 7.05 3.55 -10.24
C ALA A 82 6.37 4.85 -9.77
N GLU A 83 5.22 5.20 -10.35
CA GLU A 83 4.43 6.37 -9.95
C GLU A 83 3.74 6.12 -8.61
N TRP A 84 3.18 4.92 -8.39
CA TRP A 84 2.68 4.48 -7.07
C TRP A 84 3.77 4.53 -6.00
N ALA A 85 4.96 4.00 -6.29
CA ALA A 85 6.07 4.03 -5.36
C ALA A 85 6.46 5.48 -5.00
N LEU A 86 6.55 6.38 -5.99
CA LEU A 86 6.90 7.76 -5.69
C LEU A 86 5.79 8.52 -4.94
N LEU A 87 4.52 8.26 -5.29
CA LEU A 87 3.38 8.82 -4.58
C LEU A 87 3.50 8.54 -3.08
N TYR A 88 3.65 7.27 -2.69
CA TYR A 88 3.69 6.91 -1.28
C TYR A 88 5.01 7.29 -0.60
N LYS A 89 6.15 7.13 -1.27
CA LYS A 89 7.46 7.36 -0.62
C LYS A 89 7.83 8.84 -0.48
N VAL A 90 7.30 9.70 -1.34
CA VAL A 90 7.71 11.09 -1.42
C VAL A 90 6.52 12.01 -1.24
N TYR A 91 5.55 11.98 -2.16
CA TYR A 91 4.44 12.93 -2.12
C TYR A 91 3.60 12.80 -0.85
N SER A 92 3.16 11.59 -0.48
CA SER A 92 2.32 11.37 0.69
C SER A 92 2.92 11.89 2.00
N PRO A 93 4.19 11.57 2.38
CA PRO A 93 4.82 12.14 3.57
C PRO A 93 4.83 13.68 3.56
N PHE A 94 5.17 14.30 2.43
CA PHE A 94 5.21 15.76 2.33
C PHE A 94 3.82 16.38 2.46
N LEU A 95 2.83 15.83 1.78
CA LEU A 95 1.44 16.29 1.87
C LEU A 95 0.94 16.22 3.31
N MET A 96 1.14 15.09 3.98
CA MET A 96 0.68 14.89 5.34
C MET A 96 1.42 15.78 6.33
N LEU A 97 2.75 15.90 6.20
CA LEU A 97 3.54 16.81 7.03
C LEU A 97 3.11 18.27 6.82
N SER A 98 2.87 18.68 5.58
CA SER A 98 2.39 20.03 5.26
C SER A 98 1.03 20.30 5.89
N GLN A 99 0.11 19.33 5.87
CA GLN A 99 -1.18 19.46 6.53
C GLN A 99 -1.02 19.60 8.04
N HIS A 100 -0.23 18.74 8.68
CA HIS A 100 0.01 18.81 10.13
C HIS A 100 0.66 20.12 10.56
N MET A 101 1.70 20.58 9.85
CA MET A 101 2.41 21.81 10.20
C MET A 101 1.59 23.08 9.91
N LEU A 102 0.85 23.13 8.80
CA LEU A 102 0.07 24.32 8.41
C LEU A 102 -1.25 24.44 9.19
N LEU A 103 -1.83 23.32 9.65
CA LEU A 103 -3.06 23.34 10.43
C LEU A 103 -2.81 23.82 11.87
N ASP A 104 -1.64 23.60 12.45
CA ASP A 104 -1.35 24.03 13.83
C ASP A 104 -1.11 25.54 13.96
N GLU A 105 -0.60 26.21 12.92
CA GLU A 105 -0.35 27.66 12.91
C GLU A 105 -1.65 28.49 12.84
N HIS A 106 -2.74 27.93 12.29
CA HIS A 106 -3.98 28.66 12.00
C HIS A 106 -5.22 28.22 12.80
N LYS A 107 -5.08 27.28 13.75
CA LYS A 107 -6.19 26.85 14.61
C LYS A 107 -6.56 27.96 15.61
N SER A 108 -7.71 28.60 15.41
CA SER A 108 -8.29 29.47 16.45
C SER A 108 -8.71 28.62 17.66
N ALA A 109 -8.62 29.20 18.88
CA ALA A 109 -9.01 28.52 20.12
C ALA A 109 -10.49 28.04 20.14
N ASN A 110 -11.34 28.59 19.26
CA ASN A 110 -12.74 28.18 19.12
C ASN A 110 -12.92 26.98 18.15
N THR A 111 -11.99 26.80 17.20
CA THR A 111 -11.97 25.69 16.24
C THR A 111 -11.54 24.38 16.92
N GLN A 112 -10.61 24.44 17.88
CA GLN A 112 -10.15 23.27 18.65
C GLN A 112 -11.26 22.55 19.43
N ARG A 113 -12.28 23.27 19.92
CA ARG A 113 -13.32 22.67 20.78
C ARG A 113 -14.35 21.81 20.04
N ASN A 114 -14.50 21.99 18.73
CA ASN A 114 -15.50 21.29 17.91
C ASN A 114 -14.89 20.22 16.97
N MET A 115 -13.57 19.99 17.02
CA MET A 115 -12.83 19.23 16.02
C MET A 115 -12.26 17.89 16.50
N GLY A 116 -12.49 17.51 17.77
CA GLY A 116 -11.81 16.36 18.39
C GLY A 116 -11.95 15.04 17.64
N GLN A 117 -13.16 14.67 17.20
CA GLN A 117 -13.38 13.39 16.50
C GLN A 117 -12.82 13.37 15.07
N SER A 118 -12.91 14.48 14.34
CA SER A 118 -12.38 14.57 12.97
C SER A 118 -10.84 14.57 12.96
N GLU A 119 -10.23 15.21 13.96
CA GLU A 119 -8.79 15.26 14.14
C GLU A 119 -8.23 13.90 14.58
N GLU A 120 -8.94 13.19 15.46
CA GLU A 120 -8.58 11.83 15.87
C GLU A 120 -8.57 10.86 14.68
N ILE A 121 -9.62 10.86 13.85
CA ILE A 121 -9.68 10.02 12.63
C ILE A 121 -8.56 10.39 11.64
N ALA A 122 -8.28 11.69 11.45
CA ALA A 122 -7.20 12.14 10.58
C ALA A 122 -5.82 11.71 11.10
N ASN A 123 -5.60 11.74 12.41
CA ASN A 123 -4.39 11.26 13.06
C ASN A 123 -4.22 9.75 12.90
N GLU A 124 -5.29 8.97 13.08
CA GLU A 124 -5.25 7.53 12.87
C GLU A 124 -5.00 7.15 11.42
N LEU A 125 -5.64 7.82 10.45
CA LEU A 125 -5.34 7.65 9.03
C LEU A 125 -3.90 8.06 8.71
N THR A 126 -3.39 9.09 9.41
CA THR A 126 -2.01 9.52 9.24
C THR A 126 -1.03 8.44 9.65
N LYS A 127 -1.16 7.93 10.88
CA LYS A 127 -0.33 6.84 11.39
C LYS A 127 -0.43 5.60 10.51
N ASN A 128 -1.66 5.21 10.13
CA ASN A 128 -1.91 4.09 9.23
C ASN A 128 -1.13 4.23 7.91
N THR A 129 -1.16 5.42 7.30
CA THR A 129 -0.43 5.70 6.07
C THR A 129 1.08 5.57 6.25
N PHE A 130 1.65 6.02 7.38
CA PHE A 130 3.07 5.83 7.66
C PHE A 130 3.46 4.36 7.85
N HIS A 131 2.59 3.52 8.43
CA HIS A 131 2.83 2.07 8.46
C HIS A 131 2.89 1.48 7.04
N LEU A 132 1.98 1.89 6.14
CA LEU A 132 2.02 1.48 4.73
C LEU A 132 3.32 1.93 4.05
N ILE A 133 3.72 3.19 4.23
CA ILE A 133 4.95 3.75 3.63
C ILE A 133 6.18 2.99 4.10
N ASN A 134 6.27 2.64 5.39
CA ASN A 134 7.38 1.85 5.92
C ASN A 134 7.43 0.44 5.33
N ALA A 135 6.27 -0.23 5.19
CA ALA A 135 6.20 -1.54 4.52
C ALA A 135 6.63 -1.45 3.04
N ILE A 136 6.21 -0.40 2.33
CA ILE A 136 6.64 -0.14 0.94
C ILE A 136 8.14 0.11 0.88
N ASN A 137 8.69 0.93 1.79
CA ASN A 137 10.12 1.22 1.84
C ASN A 137 10.94 -0.06 2.01
N ILE A 138 10.60 -0.89 2.99
CA ILE A 138 11.29 -2.16 3.24
C ILE A 138 11.17 -3.09 2.02
N SER A 139 9.96 -3.27 1.48
CA SER A 139 9.73 -4.21 0.37
C SER A 139 10.38 -3.82 -0.95
N THR A 140 10.82 -2.58 -1.07
CA THR A 140 11.49 -2.07 -2.26
C THR A 140 12.93 -1.64 -1.98
N SER A 141 13.47 -2.00 -0.82
CA SER A 141 14.88 -1.84 -0.48
C SER A 141 15.74 -2.79 -1.31
N TRP A 142 16.96 -2.35 -1.63
CA TRP A 142 17.95 -3.17 -2.32
C TRP A 142 18.46 -4.34 -1.47
N THR A 143 18.46 -4.17 -0.16
CA THR A 143 18.91 -5.15 0.83
C THR A 143 17.89 -5.18 1.96
N VAL A 144 17.58 -6.38 2.45
CA VAL A 144 16.63 -6.59 3.54
C VAL A 144 17.30 -7.46 4.59
N SER A 145 17.40 -6.96 5.82
CA SER A 145 17.88 -7.70 6.98
C SER A 145 16.74 -8.46 7.66
N MET A 146 17.07 -9.37 8.59
CA MET A 146 16.03 -10.07 9.38
C MET A 146 15.22 -9.11 10.27
N ASP A 147 15.83 -8.02 10.73
CA ASP A 147 15.13 -6.97 11.46
C ASP A 147 14.12 -6.28 10.53
N ASP A 148 14.50 -5.98 9.28
CA ASP A 148 13.60 -5.41 8.28
C ASP A 148 12.43 -6.34 7.97
N VAL A 149 12.67 -7.66 7.88
CA VAL A 149 11.58 -8.64 7.69
C VAL A 149 10.56 -8.57 8.83
N THR A 150 11.06 -8.47 10.06
CA THR A 150 10.21 -8.35 11.26
C THR A 150 9.45 -7.02 11.25
N SER A 151 10.14 -5.91 11.00
CA SER A 151 9.53 -4.59 10.90
C SER A 151 8.49 -4.50 9.78
N PHE A 152 8.73 -5.12 8.62
CA PHE A 152 7.74 -5.19 7.55
C PHE A 152 6.47 -5.87 8.06
N ALA A 153 6.60 -7.04 8.69
CA ALA A 153 5.45 -7.80 9.17
C ALA A 153 4.63 -7.01 10.21
N GLU A 154 5.31 -6.28 11.10
CA GLU A 154 4.68 -5.41 12.09
C GLU A 154 3.96 -4.22 11.44
N HIS A 155 4.63 -3.50 10.54
CA HIS A 155 4.04 -2.37 9.84
C HIS A 155 2.85 -2.80 8.98
N TRP A 156 2.98 -3.88 8.23
CA TRP A 156 1.92 -4.41 7.38
C TRP A 156 0.70 -4.84 8.19
N LYS A 157 0.91 -5.61 9.27
CA LYS A 157 -0.16 -6.02 10.17
C LYS A 157 -0.88 -4.83 10.79
N THR A 158 -0.13 -3.83 11.25
CA THR A 158 -0.71 -2.63 11.87
C THR A 158 -1.52 -1.81 10.87
N PHE A 159 -0.98 -1.61 9.66
CA PHE A 159 -1.69 -0.99 8.55
C PHE A 159 -3.00 -1.71 8.25
N HIS A 160 -2.97 -3.04 8.11
CA HIS A 160 -4.15 -3.81 7.75
C HIS A 160 -5.25 -3.76 8.82
N LEU A 161 -4.88 -3.95 10.09
CA LEU A 161 -5.82 -3.92 11.22
C LEU A 161 -6.45 -2.53 11.41
N SER A 162 -5.65 -1.46 11.37
CA SER A 162 -6.20 -0.12 11.56
C SER A 162 -6.99 0.37 10.35
N ASN A 163 -6.66 -0.09 9.13
CA ASN A 163 -7.46 0.19 7.95
C ASN A 163 -8.86 -0.47 8.03
N GLN A 164 -8.96 -1.69 8.55
CA GLN A 164 -10.26 -2.33 8.83
C GLN A 164 -11.06 -1.59 9.91
N HIS A 165 -10.39 -1.01 10.90
CA HIS A 165 -11.04 -0.21 11.93
C HIS A 165 -11.63 1.09 11.37
N VAL A 166 -10.86 1.81 10.57
CA VAL A 166 -11.30 3.08 9.95
C VAL A 166 -12.35 2.85 8.86
N PHE A 167 -12.27 1.71 8.15
CA PHE A 167 -13.15 1.37 7.03
C PHE A 167 -13.84 0.01 7.24
N PRO A 168 -14.74 -0.14 8.24
CA PRO A 168 -15.27 -1.44 8.67
C PRO A 168 -16.16 -2.14 7.64
N LYS A 169 -16.65 -1.40 6.64
CA LYS A 169 -17.47 -1.95 5.55
C LYS A 169 -16.63 -2.45 4.37
N HIS A 170 -15.34 -2.15 4.33
CA HIS A 170 -14.45 -2.52 3.23
C HIS A 170 -13.86 -3.91 3.47
N LYS A 171 -14.12 -4.82 2.51
CA LYS A 171 -13.55 -6.17 2.54
C LYS A 171 -12.08 -6.13 2.11
N SER A 172 -11.26 -6.94 2.78
CA SER A 172 -9.86 -7.13 2.40
C SER A 172 -9.77 -7.65 0.95
N LYS A 173 -8.97 -6.99 0.13
CA LYS A 173 -8.66 -7.43 -1.25
C LYS A 173 -7.60 -8.54 -1.26
N PRO A 174 -7.59 -9.44 -2.27
CA PRO A 174 -6.59 -10.51 -2.39
C PRO A 174 -5.14 -10.00 -2.34
N ASN A 175 -4.86 -8.83 -2.90
CA ASN A 175 -3.52 -8.22 -2.83
C ASN A 175 -3.03 -7.99 -1.39
N HIS A 176 -3.94 -7.74 -0.45
CA HIS A 176 -3.54 -7.60 0.94
C HIS A 176 -3.14 -8.95 1.55
N HIS A 177 -3.83 -10.04 1.18
CA HIS A 177 -3.46 -11.39 1.58
C HIS A 177 -2.10 -11.80 1.01
N PHE A 178 -1.84 -11.53 -0.27
CA PHE A 178 -0.53 -11.80 -0.87
C PHE A 178 0.60 -11.05 -0.16
N ALA A 179 0.35 -9.82 0.27
CA ALA A 179 1.33 -9.04 1.01
C ALA A 179 1.66 -9.63 2.40
N ASP A 180 0.76 -10.39 3.03
CA ASP A 180 1.05 -11.13 4.27
C ASP A 180 2.14 -12.20 4.10
N HIS A 181 2.43 -12.58 2.85
CA HIS A 181 3.46 -13.57 2.52
C HIS A 181 4.80 -12.96 2.11
N ILE A 182 4.87 -11.65 1.90
CA ILE A 182 6.12 -10.94 1.54
C ILE A 182 7.28 -11.23 2.53
N PRO A 183 7.08 -11.26 3.86
CA PRO A 183 8.16 -11.61 4.80
C PRO A 183 8.85 -12.94 4.49
N LYS A 184 8.08 -13.95 4.05
CA LYS A 184 8.62 -15.27 3.71
C LYS A 184 9.47 -15.24 2.44
N LEU A 185 9.21 -14.28 1.56
CA LEU A 185 9.98 -14.11 0.31
C LEU A 185 11.35 -13.46 0.57
N PHE A 186 11.48 -12.62 1.59
CA PHE A 186 12.77 -12.02 1.98
C PHE A 186 13.76 -13.02 2.59
N GLN A 187 13.25 -14.16 3.09
CA GLN A 187 14.06 -15.19 3.75
C GLN A 187 14.59 -16.26 2.79
N ARG A 188 14.36 -16.11 1.49
CA ARG A 188 14.82 -17.02 0.43
C ARG A 188 16.12 -16.53 -0.19
#